data_AF-A0A6B3FDS6-F1
#
_entry.id   AF-A0A6B3FDS6-F1
#
_cell.length_a   1.000
_cell.length_b   1.000
_cell.length_c   1.000
_cell.angle_alpha   90.00
_cell.angle_beta   90.00
_cell.angle_gamma   90.00
#
_symmetry.space_group_name_H-M   'P 1'
#
loop_
_entity.id
_entity.type
_entity.pdbx_description
1 polymer ?
#
loop_
_entity_poly.entity_id
_entity_poly.type
_entity_poly.pdbx_seq_one_letter_code
_entity_poly.pdbx_strand_id
1 'polypeptide(L)'
;GRPVQVVLDDVAPDWAEDDLRSEPGDAAESALRALAETDRTRPFDLAAPPLLRLRLVRMGEREHALLVTNHHVILDGWSVPVLVQELLSLYAADTAPAQLPPLRRPFRDFLAWRTAQDHGAAEAAWRTALEGVTEPTLMAPA
;
A
#
# COMPACT_ATOMS: atom_id res chain seq x y z
N GLY A 1 9.56 4.29 25.03
CA GLY A 1 10.60 3.73 24.15
C GLY A 1 10.69 4.54 22.87
N ARG A 2 11.74 4.35 22.06
CA ARG A 2 11.86 4.99 20.74
C ARG A 2 11.37 4.02 19.66
N PRO A 3 10.40 4.40 18.80
CA PRO A 3 10.00 3.55 17.69
C PRO A 3 11.15 3.37 16.70
N VAL A 4 11.29 2.17 16.15
CA VAL A 4 12.28 1.82 15.13
C VAL A 4 11.61 1.02 14.02
N GLN A 5 12.14 1.11 12.81
CA GLN A 5 11.74 0.29 11.67
C GLN A 5 12.91 -0.62 11.30
N VAL A 6 12.62 -1.89 11.04
CA VAL A 6 13.59 -2.88 10.57
C VAL A 6 13.16 -3.32 9.17
N VAL A 7 14.09 -3.24 8.21
CA VAL A 7 13.89 -3.78 6.86
C VAL A 7 14.61 -5.12 6.82
N LEU A 8 13.86 -6.19 6.57
CA LEU A 8 14.39 -7.55 6.46
C LEU A 8 14.83 -7.81 5.01
N ASP A 9 15.87 -8.62 4.84
CA ASP A 9 16.39 -8.97 3.51
C ASP A 9 15.47 -9.91 2.74
N ASP A 10 14.72 -10.76 3.46
CA ASP A 10 13.77 -11.71 2.87
C ASP A 10 12.49 -11.78 3.72
N VAL A 11 11.35 -11.69 3.05
CA VAL A 11 10.01 -11.78 3.63
C VAL A 11 9.12 -12.49 2.61
N ALA A 12 8.58 -13.64 3.00
CA ALA A 12 7.58 -14.31 2.19
C ALA A 12 6.31 -13.43 2.09
N PRO A 13 5.74 -13.24 0.88
CA PRO A 13 4.48 -12.53 0.73
C PRO A 13 3.35 -13.31 1.42
N ASP A 14 2.42 -12.60 2.08
CA ASP A 14 1.15 -13.19 2.53
C ASP A 14 0.26 -13.32 1.28
N TRP A 15 0.37 -14.49 0.63
CA TRP A 15 -0.30 -14.85 -0.62
C TRP A 15 -1.43 -15.83 -0.37
N ALA A 16 -2.61 -15.55 -0.92
CA ALA A 16 -3.77 -16.44 -0.92
C ALA A 16 -4.36 -16.59 -2.32
N GLU A 17 -5.00 -17.74 -2.57
CA GLU A 17 -5.76 -17.99 -3.80
C GLU A 17 -7.17 -18.47 -3.47
N ASP A 18 -8.15 -17.96 -4.20
CA ASP A 18 -9.54 -18.40 -4.14
C ASP A 18 -10.03 -18.72 -5.56
N ASP A 19 -10.91 -19.72 -5.68
CA ASP A 19 -11.53 -20.11 -6.95
C ASP A 19 -13.04 -19.94 -6.84
N LEU A 20 -13.56 -18.95 -7.56
CA LEU A 20 -14.98 -18.62 -7.65
C LEU A 20 -15.59 -18.99 -9.00
N ARG A 21 -14.88 -19.76 -9.84
CA ARG A 21 -15.38 -20.16 -11.18
C ARG A 21 -16.65 -20.99 -11.14
N SER A 22 -16.92 -21.68 -10.02
CA SER A 22 -18.16 -22.45 -9.81
C SER A 22 -19.34 -21.60 -9.35
N GLU A 23 -19.13 -20.32 -9.02
CA GLU A 23 -20.20 -19.44 -8.55
C GLU A 23 -21.08 -18.98 -9.72
N PRO A 24 -22.42 -19.04 -9.58
CA PRO A 24 -23.33 -18.71 -10.68
C PRO A 24 -23.55 -17.20 -10.82
N GLY A 25 -23.39 -16.66 -12.04
CA GLY A 25 -23.74 -15.27 -12.37
C GLY A 25 -23.15 -14.24 -11.40
N ASP A 26 -23.98 -13.33 -10.90
CA ASP A 26 -23.56 -12.24 -10.00
C ASP A 26 -23.10 -12.71 -8.60
N ALA A 27 -23.19 -14.00 -8.29
CA ALA A 27 -22.71 -14.56 -7.03
C ALA A 27 -21.18 -14.45 -6.92
N ALA A 28 -20.45 -14.66 -8.02
CA ALA A 28 -19.00 -14.57 -8.06
C ALA A 28 -18.53 -13.16 -7.64
N GLU A 29 -19.12 -12.11 -8.22
CA GLU A 29 -18.78 -10.73 -7.87
C GLU A 29 -19.10 -10.40 -6.41
N SER A 30 -20.22 -10.92 -5.90
CA SER A 30 -20.64 -10.69 -4.51
C SER A 30 -19.69 -11.38 -3.53
N ALA A 31 -19.24 -12.59 -3.86
CA ALA A 31 -18.20 -13.30 -3.11
C ALA A 31 -16.86 -12.54 -3.18
N LEU A 32 -16.45 -12.02 -4.35
CA LEU A 32 -15.26 -11.20 -4.48
C LEU A 32 -15.31 -9.94 -3.59
N ARG A 33 -16.47 -9.24 -3.56
CA ARG A 33 -16.68 -8.09 -2.67
C ARG A 33 -16.57 -8.48 -1.19
N ALA A 34 -17.12 -9.62 -0.81
CA ALA A 34 -17.00 -10.12 0.57
C ALA A 34 -15.56 -10.49 0.94
N LEU A 35 -14.80 -11.09 0.02
CA LEU A 35 -13.37 -11.37 0.19
C LEU A 35 -12.57 -10.08 0.38
N ALA A 36 -12.81 -9.08 -0.48
CA ALA A 36 -12.15 -7.77 -0.39
C ALA A 36 -12.46 -7.07 0.95
N GLU A 37 -13.72 -7.12 1.40
CA GLU A 37 -14.12 -6.51 2.67
C GLU A 37 -13.52 -7.22 3.89
N THR A 38 -13.48 -8.56 3.86
CA THR A 38 -12.84 -9.37 4.89
C THR A 38 -11.36 -9.04 4.98
N ASP A 39 -10.68 -8.93 3.84
CA ASP A 39 -9.26 -8.62 3.82
C ASP A 39 -8.98 -7.18 4.27
N ARG A 40 -9.80 -6.22 3.85
CA ARG A 40 -9.73 -4.80 4.23
C ARG A 40 -9.90 -4.58 5.73
N THR A 41 -10.79 -5.35 6.37
CA THR A 41 -11.11 -5.21 7.80
C THR A 41 -10.21 -6.03 8.72
N ARG A 42 -9.50 -7.05 8.19
CA ARG A 42 -8.48 -7.78 8.94
C ARG A 42 -7.30 -6.84 9.27
N PRO A 43 -7.01 -6.58 10.56
CA PRO A 43 -5.94 -5.68 10.95
C PRO A 43 -4.55 -6.26 10.64
N PHE A 44 -3.59 -5.37 10.43
CA PHE A 44 -2.17 -5.72 10.43
C PHE A 44 -1.58 -5.56 11.83
N ASP A 45 -0.73 -6.49 12.23
CA ASP A 45 0.19 -6.29 13.35
C ASP A 45 1.44 -5.56 12.83
N LEU A 46 1.65 -4.32 13.27
CA LEU A 46 2.78 -3.49 12.83
C LEU A 46 4.15 -4.04 13.23
N ALA A 47 4.21 -4.96 14.19
CA ALA A 47 5.44 -5.62 14.61
C ALA A 47 5.74 -6.89 13.80
N ALA A 48 4.79 -7.40 13.01
CA ALA A 48 4.91 -8.64 12.28
C ALA A 48 4.83 -8.41 10.76
N PRO A 49 5.91 -8.64 10.00
CA PRO A 49 5.83 -8.63 8.54
C PRO A 49 5.08 -9.87 8.01
N PRO A 50 4.52 -9.82 6.79
CA PRO A 50 4.48 -8.66 5.88
C PRO A 50 3.33 -7.69 6.17
N LEU A 51 3.55 -6.40 5.93
CA LEU A 51 2.51 -5.35 5.98
C LEU A 51 1.81 -5.15 4.61
N LEU A 52 1.84 -6.20 3.79
CA LEU A 52 1.26 -6.31 2.46
C LEU A 52 0.69 -7.73 2.31
N ARG A 53 -0.55 -7.82 1.82
CA ARG A 53 -1.27 -9.05 1.52
C ARG A 53 -1.69 -9.04 0.06
N LEU A 54 -1.56 -10.20 -0.58
CA LEU A 54 -1.92 -10.43 -1.98
C LEU A 54 -2.89 -11.60 -2.05
N ARG A 55 -4.00 -11.43 -2.74
CA ARG A 55 -4.98 -12.51 -2.96
C ARG A 55 -5.40 -12.57 -4.41
N LEU A 56 -5.14 -13.69 -5.07
CA LEU A 56 -5.57 -13.94 -6.44
C LEU A 56 -6.88 -14.73 -6.44
N VAL A 57 -7.92 -14.15 -7.02
CA VAL A 57 -9.25 -14.75 -7.11
C VAL A 57 -9.53 -15.10 -8.57
N ARG A 58 -9.78 -16.39 -8.84
CA ARG A 58 -10.16 -16.87 -10.18
C ARG A 58 -11.66 -16.77 -10.32
N MET A 59 -12.14 -15.99 -11.29
CA MET A 59 -13.56 -15.70 -11.50
C MET A 59 -14.11 -16.46 -12.72
N GLY A 60 -13.25 -16.78 -13.69
CA GLY A 60 -13.55 -17.54 -14.89
C GLY A 60 -12.27 -18.15 -15.48
N GLU A 61 -12.37 -18.87 -16.61
CA GLU A 61 -11.20 -19.48 -17.27
C GLU A 61 -10.13 -18.45 -17.70
N ARG A 62 -10.55 -17.20 -17.95
CA ARG A 62 -9.67 -16.10 -18.37
C ARG A 62 -9.89 -14.83 -17.56
N GLU A 63 -10.60 -14.94 -16.44
CA GLU A 63 -11.02 -13.79 -15.63
C GLU A 63 -10.49 -13.96 -14.21
N HIS A 64 -9.73 -12.97 -13.76
CA HIS A 64 -9.03 -12.98 -12.48
C HIS A 64 -9.13 -11.61 -11.82
N ALA A 65 -9.23 -11.59 -10.50
CA ALA A 65 -9.07 -10.39 -9.69
C ALA A 65 -7.86 -10.54 -8.77
N LEU A 66 -6.99 -9.54 -8.73
CA LEU A 66 -5.89 -9.47 -7.76
C LEU A 66 -6.23 -8.43 -6.71
N LEU A 67 -6.45 -8.87 -5.48
CA LEU A 67 -6.63 -8.00 -4.32
C LEU A 67 -5.25 -7.70 -3.73
N VAL A 68 -4.96 -6.41 -3.57
CA VAL A 68 -3.71 -5.89 -2.99
C VAL A 68 -4.06 -5.03 -1.79
N THR A 69 -3.74 -5.51 -0.60
CA THR A 69 -4.04 -4.79 0.66
C THR A 69 -2.76 -4.52 1.40
N ASN A 70 -2.56 -3.29 1.84
CA ASN A 70 -1.34 -2.87 2.53
C ASN A 70 -1.65 -2.00 3.73
N HIS A 71 -0.69 -1.89 4.64
CA HIS A 71 -0.72 -0.86 5.67
C HIS A 71 -0.08 0.44 5.15
N HIS A 72 -0.78 1.56 5.27
CA HIS A 72 -0.31 2.88 4.78
C HIS A 72 1.01 3.39 5.40
N VAL A 73 1.49 2.75 6.45
CA VAL A 73 2.81 3.06 7.05
C VAL A 73 3.97 2.70 6.13
N ILE A 74 3.78 1.76 5.19
CA ILE A 74 4.81 1.34 4.23
C ILE A 74 4.58 1.86 2.80
N LEU A 75 3.37 2.34 2.48
CA LEU A 75 3.00 2.82 1.15
C LEU A 75 2.04 4.02 1.24
N ASP A 76 2.34 5.05 0.45
CA ASP A 76 1.48 6.21 0.26
C ASP A 76 0.78 6.18 -1.10
N GLY A 77 -0.09 7.17 -1.35
CA GLY A 77 -0.85 7.28 -2.60
C GLY A 77 0.00 7.43 -3.87
N TRP A 78 1.28 7.83 -3.75
CA TRP A 78 2.21 7.91 -4.88
C TRP A 78 2.98 6.61 -5.10
N SER A 79 3.24 5.87 -4.02
CA SER A 79 4.01 4.62 -4.03
C SER A 79 3.19 3.45 -4.56
N VAL A 80 1.86 3.45 -4.34
CA VAL A 80 0.97 2.37 -4.83
C VAL A 80 0.97 2.24 -6.36
N PRO A 81 0.76 3.31 -7.16
CA PRO A 81 0.82 3.20 -8.62
C PRO A 81 2.18 2.70 -9.13
N VAL A 82 3.28 3.11 -8.48
CA VAL A 82 4.63 2.66 -8.81
C VAL A 82 4.77 1.15 -8.59
N LEU A 83 4.34 0.65 -7.43
CA LEU A 83 4.36 -0.78 -7.11
C LEU A 83 3.58 -1.60 -8.15
N VAL A 84 2.37 -1.17 -8.48
CA VAL A 84 1.50 -1.86 -9.45
C VAL A 84 2.13 -1.85 -10.85
N GLN A 85 2.68 -0.72 -11.28
CA GLN A 85 3.36 -0.63 -12.57
C GLN A 85 4.56 -1.60 -12.65
N GLU A 86 5.41 -1.62 -11.63
CA GLU A 86 6.59 -2.50 -11.60
C GLU A 86 6.19 -3.98 -11.54
N LEU A 87 5.16 -4.32 -10.76
CA LEU A 87 4.60 -5.67 -10.72
C LEU A 87 4.10 -6.12 -12.09
N LEU A 88 3.33 -5.29 -12.80
CA LEU A 88 2.80 -5.62 -14.12
C LEU A 88 3.91 -5.71 -15.18
N SER A 89 4.91 -4.83 -15.12
CA SER A 89 6.09 -4.91 -15.98
C SER A 89 6.88 -6.20 -15.77
N LEU A 90 7.06 -6.62 -14.52
CA LEU A 90 7.71 -7.90 -14.17
C LEU A 90 6.88 -9.10 -14.59
N TYR A 91 5.56 -9.03 -14.41
CA TYR A 91 4.66 -10.10 -14.85
C TYR A 91 4.67 -10.29 -16.36
N ALA A 92 4.68 -9.20 -17.12
CA ALA A 92 4.81 -9.23 -18.59
C ALA A 92 6.21 -9.66 -19.07
N ALA A 93 7.20 -9.75 -18.17
CA ALA A 93 8.60 -9.98 -18.50
C ALA A 93 8.85 -11.27 -19.27
N ASP A 94 7.97 -12.26 -19.06
CA ASP A 94 8.00 -13.57 -19.74
C ASP A 94 7.73 -13.44 -21.26
N THR A 95 7.16 -12.31 -21.70
CA THR A 95 6.88 -12.00 -23.10
C THR A 95 7.82 -10.94 -23.71
N ALA A 96 8.47 -10.12 -22.88
CA ALA A 96 9.46 -9.12 -23.29
C ALA A 96 10.28 -8.67 -22.07
N PRO A 97 11.57 -8.30 -22.17
CA PRO A 97 12.36 -7.91 -21.00
C PRO A 97 11.72 -6.79 -20.18
N ALA A 98 11.55 -6.99 -18.88
CA ALA A 98 11.03 -5.95 -17.98
C ALA A 98 11.96 -4.73 -17.97
N GLN A 99 11.42 -3.56 -18.34
CA GLN A 99 12.10 -2.28 -18.15
C GLN A 99 11.63 -1.67 -16.83
N LEU A 100 12.33 -2.02 -15.75
CA LEU A 100 12.11 -1.37 -14.47
C LEU A 100 12.80 0.00 -14.44
N PRO A 101 12.20 0.99 -13.75
CA PRO A 101 12.90 2.24 -13.48
C PRO A 101 14.20 1.96 -12.70
N PRO A 102 15.20 2.85 -12.79
CA PRO A 102 16.43 2.69 -12.02
C PRO A 102 16.12 2.60 -10.52
N LEU A 103 16.90 1.80 -9.81
CA LEU A 103 16.72 1.57 -8.38
C LEU A 103 16.65 2.91 -7.65
N ARG A 104 15.53 3.17 -6.98
CA ARG A 104 15.34 4.39 -6.19
C ARG A 104 16.19 4.32 -4.92
N ARG A 105 16.60 5.49 -4.40
CA ARG A 105 17.28 5.56 -3.10
C ARG A 105 16.40 4.93 -2.02
N PRO A 106 16.97 4.14 -1.09
CA PRO A 106 16.19 3.48 -0.05
C PRO A 106 15.54 4.52 0.88
N PHE A 107 14.35 4.19 1.41
CA PHE A 107 13.58 5.12 2.26
C PHE A 107 14.35 5.56 3.52
N ARG A 108 15.31 4.76 4.01
CA ARG A 108 16.21 5.14 5.11
C ARG A 108 17.00 6.43 4.84
N ASP A 109 17.31 6.73 3.57
CA ASP A 109 18.03 7.93 3.20
C ASP A 109 17.14 9.17 3.35
N PHE A 110 15.84 9.04 3.02
CA PHE A 110 14.85 10.06 3.32
C PHE A 110 14.70 10.27 4.82
N LEU A 111 14.66 9.20 5.62
CA LEU A 111 14.58 9.30 7.08
C LEU A 111 15.82 9.97 7.70
N ALA A 112 17.01 9.65 7.19
CA ALA A 112 18.25 10.30 7.59
C ALA A 112 18.23 11.80 7.27
N TRP A 113 17.85 12.16 6.04
CA TRP A 113 17.66 13.55 5.64
C TRP A 113 16.64 14.26 6.53
N ARG A 114 15.47 13.65 6.76
CA ARG A 114 14.37 14.22 7.56
C ARG A 114 14.77 14.46 9.02
N THR A 115 15.60 13.59 9.57
CA THR A 115 16.12 13.70 10.95
C THR A 115 17.11 14.85 11.07
N ALA A 116 17.91 15.12 10.03
CA ALA A 116 18.89 16.20 10.01
C ALA A 116 18.28 17.61 9.81
N GLN A 117 16.97 17.72 9.58
CA GLN A 117 16.30 19.02 9.40
C GLN A 117 16.15 19.78 10.72
N ASP A 118 16.04 21.11 10.66
CA ASP A 118 15.69 21.94 11.82
C ASP A 118 14.18 21.87 12.08
N HIS A 119 13.78 21.11 13.10
CA HIS A 119 12.37 20.94 13.45
C HIS A 119 11.80 22.20 14.11
N GLY A 120 12.63 22.99 14.80
CA GLY A 120 12.20 24.23 15.45
C GLY A 120 11.87 25.32 14.42
N ALA A 121 12.69 25.46 13.38
CA ALA A 121 12.40 26.34 12.25
C ALA A 121 11.12 25.93 11.51
N ALA A 122 10.92 24.63 11.29
CA ALA A 122 9.70 24.12 10.65
C ALA A 122 8.45 24.38 11.51
N GLU A 123 8.52 24.16 12.83
CA GLU A 123 7.43 24.47 13.75
C GLU A 123 7.11 25.96 13.76
N ALA A 124 8.12 26.82 13.85
CA ALA A 124 7.94 28.27 13.83
C ALA A 124 7.25 28.73 12.54
N ALA A 125 7.66 28.20 11.38
CA ALA A 125 7.04 28.51 10.10
C ALA A 125 5.56 28.10 10.07
N TRP A 126 5.21 26.89 10.54
CA TRP A 126 3.82 26.44 10.61
C TRP A 126 2.98 27.23 11.62
N ARG A 127 3.56 27.60 12.76
CA ARG A 127 2.89 28.45 13.75
C ARG A 127 2.48 29.78 13.13
N THR A 128 3.40 30.43 12.43
CA THR A 128 3.12 31.68 11.71
C THR A 128 2.11 31.48 10.58
N ALA A 129 2.24 30.42 9.78
CA ALA A 129 1.33 30.14 8.67
C ALA A 129 -0.12 29.87 9.13
N LEU A 130 -0.31 29.38 10.35
CA LEU A 130 -1.60 29.04 10.94
C LEU A 130 -2.11 30.10 11.93
N GLU A 131 -1.46 31.27 12.01
CA GLU A 131 -1.95 32.37 12.85
C GLU A 131 -3.38 32.77 12.45
N GLY A 132 -4.26 32.89 13.45
CA GLY A 132 -5.66 33.25 13.25
C GLY A 132 -6.58 32.09 12.83
N VAL A 133 -6.06 30.87 12.66
CA VAL A 133 -6.91 29.67 12.49
C VAL A 133 -7.50 29.29 13.84
N THR A 134 -8.79 29.58 14.04
CA THR A 134 -9.52 29.32 15.29
C THR A 134 -10.47 28.12 15.20
N GLU A 135 -10.82 27.70 13.99
CA GLU A 135 -11.69 26.56 13.73
C GLU A 135 -11.14 25.72 12.56
N PRO A 136 -11.43 24.41 12.53
CA PRO A 136 -11.08 23.56 11.40
C PRO A 136 -11.75 24.08 10.12
N THR A 137 -11.02 24.04 9.01
CA THR A 137 -11.63 24.25 7.70
C THR A 137 -12.49 23.02 7.34
N LEU A 138 -13.81 23.19 7.35
CA LEU A 138 -14.74 22.14 6.92
C LEU A 138 -14.61 21.92 5.41
N MET A 139 -14.13 20.73 5.01
CA MET A 139 -14.03 20.36 3.59
C MET A 139 -15.35 19.81 3.00
N ALA A 140 -16.36 19.58 3.84
CA ALA A 140 -17.71 19.20 3.47
C ALA A 140 -18.71 19.68 4.56
N PRO A 141 -20.00 19.85 4.24
CA PRO A 141 -21.03 20.16 5.25
C PRO A 141 -21.07 19.08 6.35
N ALA A 142 -21.39 19.51 7.57
CA ALA A 142 -21.56 18.64 8.73
C ALA A 142 -22.81 17.74 8.62
#